data_AF-A0A7L5UGW1-F1
#
_entry.id   AF-A0A7L5UGW1-F1
#
_cell.length_a   1.000
_cell.length_b   1.000
_cell.length_c   1.000
_cell.angle_alpha   90.00
_cell.angle_beta   90.00
_cell.angle_gamma   90.00
#
_symmetry.space_group_name_H-M   'P 1'
#
loop_
_entity.id
_entity.type
_entity.pdbx_description
1 polymer ?
#
loop_
_entity_poly.entity_id
_entity_poly.type
_entity_poly.pdbx_seq_one_letter_code
_entity_poly.pdbx_strand_id
1 'polypeptide(L)'
;MTDQEELRCIGCGSVIQTINKNGLGYTPKSALERGLKSGDLYCQRCFRLRHYNEIAPVSLTDDDFLALLNQIRDANALIVYVVDIFDFNGSLIPGLHRFVGDNPVLLVGNKEDLLPRSLRRRKLTDWLRQQANEAGIRPLKTILVSAKKNHQIDNLLDEIETLRGDRDVYVVGVTNVGKSTLINQIIKQRTGVQDLITTSRFPGTTLDKIEIPLDDGHQLVDTPGIIHQEQMAYVLLPEDLRLVAPQKEIKPHTYQLSDEQTIFLGGIGRFDYLKGPKVGVVAYFENNLILHRTKYQNADQFYQRHLGDLLVPPHPGNEDQIPPLVRYEFKTRQKSDLVFEGLGWITVPANVTVAGWAPKGVAVLLRKAMI
;
A
#
# COMPACT_ATOMS: atom_id res chain seq x y z
N MET A 1 -23.11 38.87 25.25
CA MET A 1 -22.81 37.82 24.25
C MET A 1 -21.68 37.02 24.83
N THR A 2 -21.98 35.87 25.41
CA THR A 2 -21.02 35.00 26.08
C THR A 2 -20.30 34.15 25.04
N ASP A 3 -18.98 34.30 24.95
CA ASP A 3 -18.09 33.45 24.15
C ASP A 3 -18.35 31.98 24.49
N GLN A 4 -18.93 31.23 23.55
CA GLN A 4 -18.90 29.78 23.62
C GLN A 4 -17.48 29.35 23.25
N GLU A 5 -16.70 28.95 24.24
CA GLU A 5 -15.40 28.33 24.01
C GLU A 5 -15.55 27.16 23.03
N GLU A 6 -14.96 27.30 21.85
CA GLU A 6 -14.94 26.23 20.86
C GLU A 6 -14.18 25.03 21.44
N LEU A 7 -14.91 23.94 21.69
CA LEU A 7 -14.30 22.70 22.15
C LEU A 7 -13.34 22.17 21.09
N ARG A 8 -12.06 21.99 21.44
CA ARG A 8 -11.02 21.52 20.51
C ARG A 8 -10.50 20.16 20.89
N CYS A 9 -10.16 19.37 19.88
CA CYS A 9 -9.50 18.09 20.04
C CYS A 9 -8.09 18.30 20.60
N ILE A 10 -7.73 17.64 21.70
CA ILE A 10 -6.38 17.74 22.27
C ILE A 10 -5.30 17.08 21.41
N GLY A 11 -5.68 16.13 20.54
CA GLY A 11 -4.74 15.45 19.65
C GLY A 11 -4.39 16.23 18.38
N CYS A 12 -5.38 16.79 17.69
CA CYS A 12 -5.16 17.46 16.39
C CYS A 12 -5.61 18.92 16.35
N GLY A 13 -6.15 19.48 17.44
CA GLY A 13 -6.56 20.89 17.52
C GLY A 13 -7.80 21.28 16.71
N SER A 14 -8.48 20.33 16.04
CA SER A 14 -9.72 20.59 15.29
C SER A 14 -10.89 20.94 16.22
N VAL A 15 -11.78 21.83 15.78
CA VAL A 15 -13.05 22.10 16.48
C VAL A 15 -13.90 20.83 16.51
N ILE A 16 -14.34 20.44 17.70
CA ILE A 16 -15.11 19.23 17.92
C ILE A 16 -16.53 19.42 17.40
N GLN A 17 -17.00 18.44 16.63
CA GLN A 17 -18.36 18.39 16.12
C GLN A 17 -18.91 16.96 16.22
N THR A 18 -20.24 16.83 16.26
CA THR A 18 -20.91 15.53 16.45
C THR A 18 -21.89 15.19 15.33
N ILE A 19 -21.84 15.93 14.22
CA ILE A 19 -22.84 15.94 13.14
C ILE A 19 -22.32 15.18 11.92
N ASN A 20 -21.19 15.60 11.36
CA ASN A 20 -20.64 15.02 10.14
C ASN A 20 -19.60 13.95 10.48
N LYS A 21 -19.97 12.67 10.40
CA LYS A 21 -19.08 11.53 10.69
C LYS A 21 -17.78 11.51 9.88
N ASN A 22 -17.82 12.05 8.65
CA ASN A 22 -16.66 12.11 7.74
C ASN A 22 -15.94 13.47 7.81
N GLY A 23 -16.46 14.42 8.58
CA GLY A 23 -15.89 15.75 8.74
C GLY A 23 -14.80 15.81 9.81
N LEU A 24 -13.92 16.80 9.69
CA LEU A 24 -12.88 17.06 10.69
C LEU A 24 -13.51 17.32 12.08
N GLY A 25 -12.80 16.90 13.13
CA GLY A 25 -13.24 17.07 14.50
C GLY A 25 -14.45 16.24 14.93
N TYR A 26 -14.92 15.31 14.08
CA TYR A 26 -16.04 14.45 14.45
C TYR A 26 -15.72 13.64 15.70
N THR A 27 -16.60 13.63 16.69
CA THR A 27 -16.58 12.69 17.80
C THR A 27 -18.02 12.24 18.09
N PRO A 28 -18.29 10.96 18.40
CA PRO A 28 -19.62 10.54 18.82
C PRO A 28 -20.06 11.29 20.09
N LYS A 29 -21.36 11.61 20.23
CA LYS A 29 -21.88 12.31 21.43
C LYS A 29 -21.50 11.60 22.75
N SER A 30 -21.54 10.27 22.77
CA SER A 30 -21.14 9.48 23.95
C SER A 30 -19.64 9.56 24.27
N ALA A 31 -18.79 9.89 23.30
CA ALA A 31 -17.36 10.12 23.49
C ALA A 31 -17.08 11.58 23.90
N LEU A 32 -17.85 12.55 23.36
CA LEU A 32 -17.82 13.94 23.79
C LEU A 32 -18.14 14.08 25.29
N GLU A 33 -19.24 13.48 25.74
CA GLU A 33 -19.67 13.54 27.16
C GLU A 33 -18.65 12.90 28.11
N ARG A 34 -17.98 11.83 27.66
CA ARG A 34 -16.90 11.20 28.42
C ARG A 34 -15.64 12.05 28.44
N GLY A 35 -15.22 12.59 27.29
CA GLY A 35 -14.04 13.44 27.16
C GLY A 35 -14.17 14.75 27.94
N LEU A 36 -15.37 15.33 28.03
CA LEU A 36 -15.64 16.51 28.86
C LEU A 36 -15.53 16.22 30.37
N LYS A 37 -15.82 14.97 30.80
CA LYS A 37 -15.69 14.57 32.21
C LYS A 37 -14.27 14.17 32.59
N SER A 38 -13.52 13.55 31.67
CA SER A 38 -12.15 13.11 31.93
C SER A 38 -11.07 14.15 31.59
N GLY A 39 -11.41 15.20 30.85
CA GLY A 39 -10.44 16.15 30.28
C GLY A 39 -9.74 15.65 29.01
N ASP A 40 -9.95 14.39 28.64
CA ASP A 40 -9.35 13.73 27.48
C ASP A 40 -10.29 13.78 26.26
N LEU A 41 -10.46 14.98 25.68
CA LEU A 41 -11.36 15.17 24.54
C LEU A 41 -10.66 14.98 23.19
N TYR A 42 -10.86 13.81 22.59
CA TYR A 42 -10.35 13.46 21.26
C TYR A 42 -11.46 13.43 20.21
N CYS A 43 -11.13 13.86 18.99
CA CYS A 43 -11.91 13.52 17.81
C CYS A 43 -11.74 12.02 17.50
N GLN A 44 -12.68 11.44 16.76
CA GLN A 44 -12.68 10.04 16.38
C GLN A 44 -11.38 9.63 15.69
N ARG A 45 -10.78 10.51 14.87
CA ARG A 45 -9.49 10.27 14.22
C ARG A 45 -8.36 10.13 15.24
N CYS A 46 -8.17 11.10 16.14
CA CYS A 46 -7.13 11.03 17.18
C CYS A 46 -7.36 9.89 18.17
N PHE A 47 -8.63 9.60 18.51
CA PHE A 47 -8.99 8.48 19.35
C PHE A 47 -8.60 7.14 18.68
N ARG A 48 -8.92 6.96 17.39
CA ARG A 48 -8.55 5.74 16.65
C ARG A 48 -7.05 5.63 16.42
N LEU A 49 -6.36 6.75 16.20
CA LEU A 49 -4.90 6.78 16.13
C LEU A 49 -4.27 6.33 17.46
N ARG A 50 -4.76 6.87 18.59
CA ARG A 50 -4.20 6.58 19.93
C ARG A 50 -4.49 5.16 20.41
N HIS A 51 -5.71 4.64 20.15
CA HIS A 51 -6.14 3.35 20.70
C HIS A 51 -6.01 2.18 19.73
N TYR A 52 -6.12 2.43 18.43
CA TYR A 52 -6.13 1.40 17.40
C TYR A 52 -5.00 1.57 16.37
N ASN A 53 -4.21 2.64 16.46
CA ASN A 53 -3.16 2.98 15.48
C ASN A 53 -3.69 3.06 14.03
N GLU A 54 -4.99 3.40 13.88
CA GLU A 54 -5.67 3.50 12.59
C GLU A 54 -5.68 4.95 12.11
N ILE A 55 -4.97 5.25 11.02
CA ILE A 55 -5.02 6.54 10.34
C ILE A 55 -6.24 6.53 9.40
N ALA A 56 -7.22 7.39 9.66
CA ALA A 56 -8.28 7.66 8.69
C ALA A 56 -7.66 8.35 7.45
N PRO A 57 -7.90 7.86 6.22
CA PRO A 57 -7.33 8.47 5.03
C PRO A 57 -7.91 9.88 4.87
N VAL A 58 -7.04 10.88 4.88
CA VAL A 58 -7.37 12.20 4.36
C VAL A 58 -7.28 12.05 2.84
N SER A 59 -8.36 12.33 2.12
CA SER A 59 -8.30 12.47 0.68
C SER A 59 -7.44 13.68 0.36
N LEU A 60 -6.16 13.45 0.05
CA LEU A 60 -5.28 14.47 -0.46
C LEU A 60 -5.73 14.90 -1.85
N THR A 61 -5.77 16.20 -2.09
CA THR A 61 -5.84 16.71 -3.46
C THR A 61 -4.47 16.56 -4.11
N ASP A 62 -4.43 16.44 -5.44
CA ASP A 62 -3.16 16.35 -6.18
C ASP A 62 -2.26 17.57 -5.91
N ASP A 63 -2.85 18.74 -5.62
CA ASP A 63 -2.13 19.98 -5.30
C ASP A 63 -1.45 19.94 -3.92
N ASP A 64 -2.14 19.44 -2.88
CA ASP A 64 -1.55 19.25 -1.54
C ASP A 64 -0.37 18.26 -1.61
N PHE A 65 -0.53 17.24 -2.45
CA PHE A 65 0.50 16.24 -2.71
C PHE A 65 1.72 16.85 -3.40
N LEU A 66 1.52 17.65 -4.45
CA LEU A 66 2.61 18.36 -5.14
C LEU A 66 3.33 19.34 -4.20
N ALA A 67 2.60 20.04 -3.34
CA ALA A 67 3.18 20.95 -2.36
C ALA A 67 4.07 20.20 -1.34
N LEU A 68 3.60 19.06 -0.82
CA LEU A 68 4.37 18.22 0.09
C LEU A 68 5.64 17.68 -0.58
N LEU A 69 5.52 17.23 -1.82
CA LEU A 69 6.64 16.69 -2.58
C LEU A 69 7.67 17.75 -2.97
N ASN A 70 7.26 18.99 -3.27
CA ASN A 70 8.17 20.09 -3.54
C ASN A 70 9.01 20.49 -2.31
N GLN A 71 8.48 20.36 -1.09
CA GLN A 71 9.27 20.64 0.12
C GLN A 71 10.42 19.65 0.32
N ILE A 72 10.23 18.40 -0.10
CA ILE A 72 11.27 17.36 -0.05
C ILE A 72 12.40 17.69 -1.03
N ARG A 73 12.06 18.28 -2.19
CA ARG A 73 13.02 18.60 -3.24
C ARG A 73 14.15 19.50 -2.77
N ASP A 74 13.79 20.56 -2.04
CA ASP A 74 14.72 21.60 -1.61
C ASP A 74 15.37 21.28 -0.25
N ALA A 75 14.95 20.19 0.40
CA ALA A 75 15.58 19.72 1.64
C ALA A 75 16.93 19.05 1.34
N ASN A 76 17.90 19.18 2.25
CA ASN A 76 19.13 18.39 2.26
C ASN A 76 18.88 17.08 3.03
N ALA A 77 18.36 16.06 2.34
CA ALA A 77 17.80 14.88 2.97
C ALA A 77 18.19 13.57 2.29
N LEU A 78 18.24 12.47 3.06
CA LEU A 78 18.14 11.12 2.53
C LEU A 78 16.66 10.73 2.38
N ILE A 79 16.26 10.29 1.19
CA ILE A 79 14.90 9.79 0.95
C ILE A 79 14.87 8.29 1.17
N VAL A 80 14.17 7.86 2.22
CA VAL A 80 13.87 6.45 2.47
C VAL A 80 12.54 6.12 1.79
N TYR A 81 12.63 5.59 0.57
CA TYR A 81 11.46 5.29 -0.22
C TYR A 81 10.96 3.87 0.03
N VAL A 82 9.83 3.75 0.72
CA VAL A 82 9.23 2.47 1.13
C VAL A 82 8.22 2.00 0.09
N VAL A 83 8.41 0.77 -0.38
CA VAL A 83 7.51 0.09 -1.33
C VAL A 83 7.06 -1.26 -0.76
N ASP A 84 5.84 -1.67 -1.04
CA ASP A 84 5.39 -3.05 -0.81
C ASP A 84 5.94 -3.93 -1.93
N ILE A 85 6.67 -4.99 -1.59
CA ILE A 85 7.22 -5.87 -2.64
C ILE A 85 6.15 -6.73 -3.32
N PHE A 86 5.05 -7.02 -2.63
CA PHE A 86 3.95 -7.79 -3.20
C PHE A 86 3.20 -6.94 -4.22
N ASP A 87 3.03 -5.65 -3.91
CA ASP A 87 2.35 -4.65 -4.72
C ASP A 87 3.30 -3.53 -5.18
N PHE A 88 4.42 -3.92 -5.81
CA PHE A 88 5.48 -2.98 -6.16
C PHE A 88 4.99 -1.86 -7.09
N ASN A 89 4.24 -2.21 -8.12
CA ASN A 89 3.76 -1.27 -9.13
C ASN A 89 2.78 -0.26 -8.52
N GLY A 90 1.84 -0.72 -7.69
CA GLY A 90 0.92 0.12 -6.93
C GLY A 90 1.63 0.94 -5.86
N SER A 91 2.83 0.52 -5.45
CA SER A 91 3.69 1.26 -4.55
C SER A 91 4.52 2.36 -5.21
N LEU A 92 4.58 2.40 -6.54
CA LEU A 92 5.30 3.42 -7.28
C LEU A 92 4.58 4.76 -7.23
N ILE A 93 5.33 5.81 -6.90
CA ILE A 93 4.85 7.19 -6.96
C ILE A 93 5.26 7.74 -8.33
N PRO A 94 4.31 8.02 -9.23
CA PRO A 94 4.64 8.55 -10.55
C PRO A 94 5.43 9.86 -10.45
N GLY A 95 6.57 9.91 -11.14
CA GLY A 95 7.39 11.12 -11.18
C GLY A 95 8.17 11.42 -9.90
N LEU A 96 8.26 10.51 -8.93
CA LEU A 96 9.00 10.71 -7.66
C LEU A 96 10.38 11.35 -7.85
N HIS A 97 11.13 10.89 -8.85
CA HIS A 97 12.47 11.40 -9.19
C HIS A 97 12.52 12.92 -9.44
N ARG A 98 11.44 13.53 -9.94
CA ARG A 98 11.35 14.99 -10.17
C ARG A 98 11.19 15.76 -8.86
N PHE A 99 10.60 15.11 -7.87
CA PHE A 99 10.23 15.70 -6.59
C PHE A 99 11.29 15.51 -5.53
N VAL A 100 12.06 14.42 -5.58
CA VAL A 100 13.20 14.24 -4.67
C VAL A 100 14.42 15.06 -5.11
N GLY A 101 14.44 15.58 -6.34
CA GLY A 101 15.55 16.37 -6.86
C GLY A 101 16.86 15.57 -6.89
N ASP A 102 17.93 16.16 -6.37
CA ASP A 102 19.24 15.52 -6.26
C ASP A 102 19.43 14.74 -4.96
N ASN A 103 18.38 14.64 -4.12
CA ASN A 103 18.47 13.92 -2.86
C ASN A 103 18.72 12.42 -3.09
N PRO A 104 19.67 11.81 -2.35
CA PRO A 104 19.92 10.39 -2.44
C PRO A 104 18.70 9.58 -2.01
N VAL A 105 18.45 8.48 -2.72
CA VAL A 105 17.31 7.59 -2.45
C VAL A 105 17.80 6.24 -1.93
N LEU A 106 17.29 5.82 -0.79
CA LEU A 106 17.37 4.45 -0.27
C LEU A 106 16.03 3.76 -0.55
N LEU A 107 16.03 2.72 -1.39
CA LEU A 107 14.81 1.95 -1.68
C LEU A 107 14.63 0.84 -0.65
N VAL A 108 13.48 0.82 0.02
CA VAL A 108 13.13 -0.16 1.04
C VAL A 108 11.94 -0.99 0.58
N GLY A 109 12.18 -2.24 0.19
CA GLY A 109 11.13 -3.21 -0.10
C GLY A 109 10.62 -3.85 1.19
N ASN A 110 9.46 -3.44 1.66
CA ASN A 110 8.83 -3.95 2.87
C ASN A 110 7.95 -5.18 2.60
N LYS A 111 7.55 -5.85 3.67
CA LYS A 111 6.69 -7.06 3.67
C LYS A 111 7.34 -8.27 2.99
N GLU A 112 8.66 -8.41 3.14
CA GLU A 112 9.39 -9.58 2.63
C GLU A 112 8.91 -10.93 3.17
N ASP A 113 8.24 -10.92 4.32
CA ASP A 113 7.63 -12.09 4.92
C ASP A 113 6.41 -12.64 4.15
N LEU A 114 5.87 -11.90 3.18
CA LEU A 114 4.76 -12.34 2.33
C LEU A 114 5.22 -13.20 1.16
N LEU A 115 6.48 -13.10 0.74
CA LEU A 115 6.98 -13.88 -0.39
C LEU A 115 7.48 -15.25 0.04
N PRO A 116 7.36 -16.29 -0.82
CA PRO A 116 7.87 -17.63 -0.53
C PRO A 116 9.35 -17.62 -0.13
N ARG A 117 9.70 -18.30 0.97
CA ARG A 117 11.09 -18.40 1.47
C ARG A 117 12.06 -19.06 0.49
N SER A 118 11.54 -19.83 -0.46
CA SER A 118 12.33 -20.44 -1.53
C SER A 118 12.95 -19.41 -2.49
N LEU A 119 12.44 -18.17 -2.50
CA LEU A 119 12.96 -17.10 -3.31
C LEU A 119 14.26 -16.53 -2.72
N ARG A 120 15.28 -16.43 -3.57
CA ARG A 120 16.56 -15.86 -3.16
C ARG A 120 16.42 -14.34 -2.98
N ARG A 121 16.56 -13.86 -1.75
CA ARG A 121 16.54 -12.44 -1.37
C ARG A 121 17.39 -11.54 -2.28
N ARG A 122 18.58 -12.00 -2.68
CA ARG A 122 19.45 -11.28 -3.63
C ARG A 122 18.78 -11.03 -4.97
N LYS A 123 18.10 -12.04 -5.55
CA LYS A 123 17.39 -11.89 -6.83
C LYS A 123 16.22 -10.91 -6.71
N LEU A 124 15.49 -10.96 -5.60
CA LEU A 124 14.39 -10.02 -5.33
C LEU A 124 14.90 -8.58 -5.19
N THR A 125 16.02 -8.40 -4.49
CA THR A 125 16.68 -7.10 -4.34
C THR A 125 17.13 -6.55 -5.70
N ASP A 126 17.77 -7.39 -6.52
CA ASP A 126 18.20 -7.02 -7.87
C ASP A 126 17.02 -6.69 -8.78
N TRP A 127 15.91 -7.44 -8.66
CA TRP A 127 14.67 -7.21 -9.41
C TRP A 127 14.03 -5.88 -9.02
N LEU A 128 13.87 -5.60 -7.72
CA LEU A 128 13.33 -4.32 -7.23
C LEU A 128 14.15 -3.12 -7.72
N ARG A 129 15.49 -3.23 -7.65
CA ARG A 129 16.38 -2.21 -8.16
C ARG A 129 16.19 -1.99 -9.67
N GLN A 130 16.07 -3.06 -10.45
CA GLN A 130 15.82 -2.97 -11.90
C GLN A 130 14.49 -2.28 -12.19
N GLN A 131 13.42 -2.67 -11.49
CA GLN A 131 12.11 -2.07 -11.69
C GLN A 131 12.06 -0.59 -11.26
N ALA A 132 12.72 -0.24 -10.16
CA ALA A 132 12.87 1.16 -9.74
C ALA A 132 13.61 1.98 -10.81
N ASN A 133 14.70 1.45 -11.36
CA ASN A 133 15.45 2.10 -12.44
C ASN A 133 14.59 2.31 -13.69
N GLU A 134 13.78 1.32 -14.07
CA GLU A 134 12.82 1.42 -15.19
C GLU A 134 11.77 2.51 -14.94
N ALA A 135 11.37 2.71 -13.68
CA ALA A 135 10.48 3.81 -13.26
C ALA A 135 11.21 5.17 -13.11
N GLY A 136 12.50 5.26 -13.45
CA GLY A 136 13.30 6.48 -13.36
C GLY A 136 13.85 6.79 -11.96
N ILE A 137 13.72 5.87 -11.01
CA ILE A 137 14.22 6.01 -9.64
C ILE A 137 15.55 5.28 -9.53
N ARG A 138 16.62 5.99 -9.20
CA ARG A 138 17.98 5.42 -9.10
C ARG A 138 18.43 5.37 -7.65
N PRO A 139 18.09 4.31 -6.90
CA PRO A 139 18.46 4.22 -5.50
C PRO A 139 19.96 3.98 -5.33
N LEU A 140 20.56 4.61 -4.31
CA LEU A 140 21.94 4.30 -3.87
C LEU A 140 22.06 2.86 -3.41
N LYS A 141 21.02 2.37 -2.72
CA LYS A 141 20.93 1.01 -2.21
C LYS A 141 19.49 0.54 -2.16
N THR A 142 19.31 -0.78 -2.22
CA THR A 142 18.00 -1.43 -2.07
C THR A 142 18.08 -2.45 -0.95
N ILE A 143 17.15 -2.36 0.00
CA ILE A 143 17.10 -3.23 1.19
C ILE A 143 15.72 -3.86 1.27
N LEU A 144 15.67 -5.15 1.61
CA LEU A 144 14.44 -5.87 1.90
C LEU A 144 14.24 -5.95 3.41
N VAL A 145 13.03 -5.67 3.87
CA VAL A 145 12.68 -5.72 5.29
C VAL A 145 11.31 -6.34 5.52
N SER A 146 11.07 -6.77 6.75
CA SER A 146 9.73 -6.97 7.26
C SER A 146 9.55 -6.17 8.53
N ALA A 147 8.90 -5.00 8.41
CA ALA A 147 8.53 -4.19 9.56
C ALA A 147 7.60 -4.96 10.54
N LYS A 148 6.75 -5.84 10.01
CA LYS A 148 5.83 -6.67 10.81
C LYS A 148 6.59 -7.71 11.64
N LYS A 149 7.64 -8.32 11.09
CA LYS A 149 8.44 -9.37 11.74
C LYS A 149 9.72 -8.85 12.41
N ASN A 150 9.92 -7.52 12.40
CA ASN A 150 11.17 -6.88 12.82
C ASN A 150 12.42 -7.49 12.14
N HIS A 151 12.28 -7.90 10.88
CA HIS A 151 13.39 -8.51 10.14
C HIS A 151 14.15 -7.44 9.36
N GLN A 152 15.47 -7.37 9.59
CA GLN A 152 16.42 -6.47 8.93
C GLN A 152 16.20 -4.98 9.21
N ILE A 153 15.50 -4.66 10.31
CA ILE A 153 15.31 -3.27 10.73
C ILE A 153 16.63 -2.69 11.26
N ASP A 154 17.42 -3.46 12.02
CA ASP A 154 18.75 -3.02 12.48
C ASP A 154 19.66 -2.69 11.29
N ASN A 155 19.76 -3.61 10.32
CA ASN A 155 20.54 -3.38 9.10
C ASN A 155 20.00 -2.18 8.29
N LEU A 156 18.67 -1.95 8.27
CA LEU A 156 18.11 -0.76 7.63
C LEU A 156 18.55 0.52 8.34
N LEU A 157 18.55 0.53 9.68
CA LEU A 157 18.99 1.67 10.47
C LEU A 157 20.47 1.99 10.26
N ASP A 158 21.35 0.98 10.27
CA ASP A 158 22.78 1.16 10.02
C ASP A 158 23.05 1.77 8.62
N GLU A 159 22.28 1.33 7.63
CA GLU A 159 22.39 1.83 6.26
C GLU A 159 21.79 3.23 6.10
N ILE A 160 20.72 3.56 6.83
CA ILE A 160 20.19 4.92 6.90
C ILE A 160 21.25 5.85 7.49
N GLU A 161 21.88 5.48 8.61
CA GLU A 161 22.95 6.27 9.24
C GLU A 161 24.14 6.47 8.30
N THR A 162 24.58 5.40 7.63
CA THR A 162 25.69 5.45 6.69
C THR A 162 25.39 6.33 5.47
N LEU A 163 24.18 6.22 4.90
CA LEU A 163 23.83 6.92 3.66
C LEU A 163 23.38 8.36 3.91
N ARG A 164 22.82 8.68 5.08
CA ARG A 164 22.34 10.03 5.37
C ARG A 164 23.50 10.99 5.56
N GLY A 165 24.55 10.63 6.30
CA GLY A 165 25.57 11.57 6.74
C GLY A 165 24.94 12.73 7.53
N ASP A 166 25.33 13.97 7.24
CA ASP A 166 24.79 15.17 7.91
C ASP A 166 23.46 15.66 7.28
N ARG A 167 22.58 14.73 6.93
CA ARG A 167 21.27 15.00 6.30
C ARG A 167 20.13 14.54 7.18
N ASP A 168 19.00 15.21 7.05
CA ASP A 168 17.72 14.72 7.56
C ASP A 168 17.27 13.47 6.79
N VAL A 169 16.33 12.72 7.35
CA VAL A 169 15.80 11.50 6.73
C VAL A 169 14.31 11.68 6.47
N TYR A 170 13.88 11.56 5.22
CA TYR A 170 12.47 11.64 4.86
C TYR A 170 11.98 10.27 4.42
N VAL A 171 11.00 9.73 5.15
CA VAL A 171 10.39 8.45 4.81
C VAL A 171 9.16 8.71 3.95
N VAL A 172 9.20 8.22 2.72
CA VAL A 172 8.19 8.45 1.67
C VAL A 172 7.61 7.11 1.20
N GLY A 173 6.34 7.07 0.87
CA GLY A 173 5.68 5.90 0.32
C GLY A 173 4.19 6.11 0.11
N VAL A 174 3.56 5.28 -0.71
CA VAL A 174 2.09 5.27 -0.82
C VAL A 174 1.46 4.71 0.45
N THR A 175 0.15 4.84 0.59
CA THR A 175 -0.60 4.23 1.69
C THR A 175 -0.48 2.70 1.64
N ASN A 176 -0.60 2.05 2.80
CA ASN A 176 -0.55 0.59 2.95
C ASN A 176 0.78 -0.13 2.64
N VAL A 177 1.86 0.58 2.23
CA VAL A 177 3.20 -0.04 2.09
C VAL A 177 3.83 -0.49 3.41
N GLY A 178 3.24 -0.07 4.54
CA GLY A 178 3.73 -0.39 5.88
C GLY A 178 4.73 0.63 6.44
N LYS A 179 4.74 1.85 5.91
CA LYS A 179 5.53 2.99 6.40
C LYS A 179 5.33 3.24 7.90
N SER A 180 4.09 3.39 8.37
CA SER A 180 3.81 3.61 9.80
C SER A 180 4.26 2.43 10.68
N THR A 181 4.15 1.19 10.18
CA THR A 181 4.69 0.02 10.90
C THR A 181 6.21 0.08 11.00
N LEU A 182 6.90 0.48 9.92
CA LEU A 182 8.35 0.66 9.89
C LEU A 182 8.79 1.73 10.89
N ILE A 183 8.18 2.91 10.84
CA ILE A 183 8.46 4.03 11.76
C ILE A 183 8.27 3.58 13.22
N ASN A 184 7.17 2.89 13.53
CA ASN A 184 6.91 2.39 14.88
C ASN A 184 7.97 1.39 15.36
N GLN A 185 8.55 0.58 14.47
CA GLN A 185 9.68 -0.30 14.86
C GLN A 185 10.94 0.51 15.13
N ILE A 186 11.23 1.51 14.28
CA ILE A 186 12.39 2.39 14.45
C ILE A 186 12.32 3.12 15.80
N ILE A 187 11.16 3.68 16.15
CA ILE A 187 10.93 4.32 17.46
C ILE A 187 11.22 3.33 18.60
N LYS A 188 10.61 2.14 18.56
CA LYS A 188 10.80 1.12 19.60
C LYS A 188 12.26 0.72 19.81
N GLN A 189 13.03 0.63 18.73
CA GLN A 189 14.44 0.24 18.78
C GLN A 189 15.35 1.36 19.30
N ARG A 190 15.03 2.63 19.03
CA ARG A 190 15.87 3.77 19.44
C ARG A 190 15.55 4.30 20.83
N THR A 191 14.29 4.51 21.16
CA THR A 191 13.95 5.31 22.35
C THR A 191 13.68 4.49 23.61
N GLY A 192 13.42 3.18 23.52
CA GLY A 192 13.00 2.37 24.68
C GLY A 192 11.73 2.85 25.40
N VAL A 193 11.17 3.98 24.96
CA VAL A 193 10.06 4.75 25.54
C VAL A 193 9.13 5.15 24.40
N GLN A 194 7.83 4.95 24.59
CA GLN A 194 6.79 5.13 23.57
C GLN A 194 6.42 6.61 23.31
N ASP A 195 6.98 7.57 24.04
CA ASP A 195 6.42 8.92 24.19
C ASP A 195 7.21 10.07 23.53
N LEU A 196 8.17 9.79 22.64
CA LEU A 196 8.98 10.81 21.94
C LEU A 196 8.48 11.11 20.50
N ILE A 197 7.17 11.27 20.33
CA ILE A 197 6.57 11.64 19.05
C ILE A 197 6.12 13.10 19.13
N THR A 198 6.83 14.00 18.46
CA THR A 198 6.31 15.34 18.21
C THR A 198 5.54 15.33 16.90
N THR A 199 4.30 15.82 16.94
CA THR A 199 3.48 15.99 15.73
C THR A 199 3.55 17.46 15.33
N SER A 200 4.00 17.72 14.10
CA SER A 200 3.98 19.05 13.49
C SER A 200 3.04 19.02 12.29
N ARG A 201 2.47 20.17 11.91
CA ARG A 201 1.63 20.25 10.70
C ARG A 201 2.50 20.64 9.52
N PHE A 202 2.29 20.00 8.38
CA PHE A 202 2.85 20.48 7.12
C PHE A 202 2.31 21.89 6.84
N PRO A 203 3.17 22.89 6.57
CA PRO A 203 2.74 24.26 6.28
C PRO A 203 1.73 24.28 5.13
N GLY A 204 0.55 24.86 5.38
CA GLY A 204 -0.52 24.99 4.37
C GLY A 204 -1.43 23.76 4.18
N THR A 205 -1.23 22.66 4.92
CA THR A 205 -2.07 21.46 4.80
C THR A 205 -2.60 20.96 6.16
N THR A 206 -3.58 20.06 6.14
CA THR A 206 -4.12 19.40 7.36
C THR A 206 -3.42 18.09 7.72
N LEU A 207 -2.26 17.85 7.10
CA LEU A 207 -1.49 16.63 7.29
C LEU A 207 -0.51 16.75 8.46
N ASP A 208 -0.54 15.74 9.33
CA ASP A 208 0.34 15.63 10.48
C ASP A 208 1.64 14.94 10.04
N LYS A 209 2.78 15.60 10.26
CA LYS A 209 4.15 15.07 10.13
C LYS A 209 4.56 14.52 11.49
N ILE A 210 5.26 13.38 11.50
CA ILE A 210 5.92 12.88 12.70
C ILE A 210 7.41 13.19 12.57
N GLU A 211 7.95 13.92 13.53
CA GLU A 211 9.37 14.23 13.63
C GLU A 211 9.97 13.43 14.79
N ILE A 212 10.95 12.59 14.46
CA ILE A 212 11.75 11.82 15.40
C ILE A 212 13.14 12.44 15.42
N PRO A 213 13.56 13.09 16.52
CA PRO A 213 14.90 13.65 16.60
C PRO A 213 15.96 12.53 16.59
N LEU A 214 17.05 12.77 15.88
CA LEU A 214 18.26 11.96 15.88
C LEU A 214 19.29 12.58 16.85
N ASP A 215 20.23 11.78 17.34
CA ASP A 215 21.16 12.17 18.42
C ASP A 215 22.12 13.32 18.02
N ASP A 216 22.28 13.56 16.72
CA ASP A 216 23.14 14.59 16.13
C ASP A 216 22.40 15.89 15.77
N GLY A 217 21.14 16.02 16.18
CA GLY A 217 20.32 17.20 15.92
C GLY A 217 19.58 17.19 14.57
N HIS A 218 19.76 16.14 13.75
CA HIS A 218 18.97 15.90 12.56
C HIS A 218 17.62 15.26 12.89
N GLN A 219 16.73 15.17 11.90
CA GLN A 219 15.41 14.59 12.09
C GLN A 219 15.12 13.44 11.12
N LEU A 220 14.39 12.44 11.62
CA LEU A 220 13.65 11.50 10.80
C LEU A 220 12.19 11.94 10.71
N VAL A 221 11.76 12.18 9.48
CA VAL A 221 10.48 12.74 9.09
C VAL A 221 9.59 11.66 8.48
N ASP A 222 8.48 11.35 9.13
CA ASP A 222 7.41 10.57 8.49
C ASP A 222 6.54 11.48 7.63
N THR A 223 6.53 11.24 6.33
CA THR A 223 5.63 11.96 5.42
C THR A 223 4.29 11.23 5.33
N PRO A 224 3.15 11.93 5.24
CA PRO A 224 1.85 11.33 4.92
C PRO A 224 1.93 10.33 3.76
N GLY A 225 1.25 9.19 3.92
CA GLY A 225 1.16 8.19 2.87
C GLY A 225 0.33 8.70 1.69
N ILE A 226 0.82 8.48 0.48
CA ILE A 226 0.18 8.94 -0.76
C ILE A 226 -0.87 7.92 -1.19
N ILE A 227 -2.10 8.35 -1.48
CA ILE A 227 -3.15 7.42 -1.91
C ILE A 227 -3.02 7.17 -3.41
N HIS A 228 -2.83 5.93 -3.82
CA HIS A 228 -2.84 5.55 -5.23
C HIS A 228 -4.24 5.03 -5.61
N GLN A 229 -4.97 5.80 -6.43
CA GLN A 229 -6.38 5.53 -6.74
C GLN A 229 -6.59 4.23 -7.54
N GLU A 230 -5.56 3.74 -8.22
CA GLU A 230 -5.64 2.53 -9.05
C GLU A 230 -5.43 1.22 -8.29
N GLN A 231 -5.23 1.25 -6.97
CA GLN A 231 -5.07 0.04 -6.17
C GLN A 231 -6.42 -0.62 -5.87
N MET A 232 -6.46 -1.95 -5.85
CA MET A 232 -7.65 -2.72 -5.42
C MET A 232 -8.20 -2.27 -4.06
N ALA A 233 -7.32 -1.86 -3.14
CA ALA A 233 -7.69 -1.38 -1.81
C ALA A 233 -8.56 -0.10 -1.81
N TYR A 234 -8.56 0.66 -2.91
CA TYR A 234 -9.41 1.84 -3.07
C TYR A 234 -10.84 1.48 -3.50
N VAL A 235 -11.01 0.32 -4.13
CA VAL A 235 -12.28 -0.12 -4.72
C VAL A 235 -13.05 -1.05 -3.79
N LEU A 236 -12.36 -1.82 -2.94
CA LEU A 236 -12.98 -2.81 -2.07
C LEU A 236 -13.48 -2.24 -0.75
N LEU A 237 -14.55 -2.86 -0.24
CA LEU A 237 -15.01 -2.65 1.12
C LEU A 237 -14.01 -3.22 2.13
N PRO A 238 -13.94 -2.68 3.36
CA PRO A 238 -12.99 -3.13 4.38
C PRO A 238 -13.07 -4.63 4.72
N GLU A 239 -14.25 -5.24 4.62
CA GLU A 239 -14.45 -6.67 4.86
C GLU A 239 -13.91 -7.55 3.74
N ASP A 240 -14.08 -7.12 2.49
CA ASP A 240 -13.53 -7.78 1.30
C ASP A 240 -12.00 -7.60 1.20
N LEU A 241 -11.49 -6.46 1.67
CA LEU A 241 -10.06 -6.17 1.69
C LEU A 241 -9.27 -7.23 2.49
N ARG A 242 -9.87 -7.80 3.54
CA ARG A 242 -9.22 -8.84 4.36
C ARG A 242 -9.04 -10.16 3.62
N LEU A 243 -9.85 -10.43 2.60
CA LEU A 243 -9.76 -11.65 1.79
C LEU A 243 -8.71 -11.55 0.68
N VAL A 244 -8.20 -10.34 0.41
CA VAL A 244 -7.27 -10.09 -0.69
C VAL A 244 -5.90 -9.64 -0.21
N ALA A 245 -5.81 -9.04 0.99
CA ALA A 245 -4.57 -8.53 1.54
C ALA A 245 -3.78 -9.64 2.28
N PRO A 246 -2.61 -10.07 1.77
CA PRO A 246 -1.84 -11.16 2.36
C PRO A 246 -1.41 -10.85 3.79
N GLN A 247 -1.71 -11.80 4.70
CA GLN A 247 -1.32 -11.69 6.11
C GLN A 247 -0.12 -12.58 6.48
N LYS A 248 0.15 -13.57 5.63
CA LYS A 248 1.16 -14.62 5.80
C LYS A 248 1.85 -14.86 4.47
N GLU A 249 2.94 -15.62 4.52
CA GLU A 249 3.66 -16.13 3.34
C GLU A 249 2.68 -16.73 2.32
N ILE A 250 2.75 -16.23 1.09
CA ILE A 250 1.90 -16.61 -0.02
C ILE A 250 2.34 -17.96 -0.57
N LYS A 251 1.38 -18.84 -0.79
CA LYS A 251 1.62 -20.14 -1.39
C LYS A 251 1.41 -20.06 -2.91
N PRO A 252 2.40 -20.45 -3.73
CA PRO A 252 2.22 -20.50 -5.17
C PRO A 252 1.19 -21.58 -5.55
N HIS A 253 0.14 -21.19 -6.27
CA HIS A 253 -0.85 -22.12 -6.82
C HIS A 253 -0.56 -22.39 -8.29
N THR A 254 -0.19 -23.62 -8.62
CA THR A 254 0.15 -23.99 -10.00
C THR A 254 -1.05 -24.57 -10.74
N TYR A 255 -1.35 -24.05 -11.92
CA TYR A 255 -2.40 -24.54 -12.81
C TYR A 255 -1.79 -24.99 -14.14
N GLN A 256 -2.22 -26.16 -14.63
CA GLN A 256 -1.94 -26.60 -15.99
C GLN A 256 -3.09 -26.14 -16.89
N LEU A 257 -2.82 -25.14 -17.73
CA LEU A 257 -3.82 -24.53 -18.60
C LEU A 257 -3.59 -24.91 -20.06
N SER A 258 -4.67 -25.23 -20.75
CA SER A 258 -4.78 -25.22 -22.21
C SER A 258 -5.38 -23.90 -22.66
N ASP A 259 -5.38 -23.64 -23.96
CA ASP A 259 -6.11 -22.53 -24.57
C ASP A 259 -7.57 -22.44 -24.11
N GLU A 260 -8.09 -21.22 -24.12
CA GLU A 260 -9.49 -20.91 -23.79
C GLU A 260 -9.90 -21.35 -22.38
N GLN A 261 -9.06 -21.05 -21.39
CA GLN A 261 -9.35 -21.31 -19.99
C GLN A 261 -9.27 -20.06 -19.14
N THR A 262 -10.11 -20.03 -18.11
CA THR A 262 -10.28 -18.86 -17.23
C THR A 262 -10.03 -19.27 -15.79
N ILE A 263 -9.41 -18.38 -15.02
CA ILE A 263 -9.31 -18.44 -13.56
C ILE A 263 -9.92 -17.15 -13.01
N PHE A 264 -10.97 -17.28 -12.21
CA PHE A 264 -11.52 -16.19 -11.41
C PHE A 264 -10.72 -16.01 -10.12
N LEU A 265 -10.55 -14.76 -9.71
CA LEU A 265 -9.86 -14.32 -8.50
C LEU A 265 -10.92 -13.76 -7.54
N GLY A 266 -11.70 -14.65 -6.92
CA GLY A 266 -13.02 -14.29 -6.39
C GLY A 266 -13.90 -13.67 -7.48
N GLY A 267 -14.76 -12.72 -7.10
CA GLY A 267 -15.58 -11.90 -7.99
C GLY A 267 -14.91 -10.60 -8.45
N ILE A 268 -13.69 -10.32 -8.02
CA ILE A 268 -12.97 -9.04 -8.22
C ILE A 268 -11.83 -9.13 -9.23
N GLY A 269 -11.66 -10.26 -9.88
CA GLY A 269 -10.63 -10.42 -10.89
C GLY A 269 -10.86 -11.65 -11.73
N ARG A 270 -10.34 -11.60 -12.96
CA ARG A 270 -10.42 -12.72 -13.89
C ARG A 270 -9.17 -12.77 -14.75
N PHE A 271 -8.64 -13.96 -14.93
CA PHE A 271 -7.53 -14.25 -15.83
C PHE A 271 -8.01 -15.19 -16.93
N ASP A 272 -7.82 -14.79 -18.18
CA ASP A 272 -8.10 -15.60 -19.36
C ASP A 272 -6.79 -15.98 -20.05
N TYR A 273 -6.56 -17.28 -20.19
CA TYR A 273 -5.53 -17.83 -21.05
C TYR A 273 -6.12 -18.02 -22.46
N LEU A 274 -5.95 -17.00 -23.30
CA LEU A 274 -6.63 -16.91 -24.59
C LEU A 274 -5.99 -17.79 -25.65
N LYS A 275 -4.66 -17.75 -25.75
CA LYS A 275 -3.94 -18.49 -26.80
C LYS A 275 -2.53 -18.88 -26.38
N GLY A 276 -2.21 -20.16 -26.56
CA GLY A 276 -0.86 -20.69 -26.42
C GLY A 276 -0.86 -22.20 -26.18
N PRO A 277 0.31 -22.83 -26.05
CA PRO A 277 0.41 -24.26 -25.79
C PRO A 277 -0.07 -24.62 -24.39
N LYS A 278 -0.31 -25.91 -24.13
CA LYS A 278 -0.59 -26.37 -22.77
C LYS A 278 0.62 -26.12 -21.86
N VAL A 279 0.46 -25.30 -20.83
CA VAL A 279 1.55 -24.83 -19.97
C VAL A 279 1.15 -24.74 -18.51
N GLY A 280 2.15 -24.82 -17.63
CA GLY A 280 2.00 -24.46 -16.23
C GLY A 280 2.04 -22.94 -16.06
N VAL A 281 1.04 -22.39 -15.38
CA VAL A 281 1.05 -21.02 -14.86
C VAL A 281 1.05 -21.07 -13.33
N VAL A 282 1.61 -20.04 -12.69
CA VAL A 282 1.70 -19.99 -11.23
C VAL A 282 1.02 -18.72 -10.73
N ALA A 283 0.02 -18.88 -9.88
CA ALA A 283 -0.77 -17.82 -9.28
C ALA A 283 -0.25 -17.51 -7.87
N TYR A 284 -0.04 -16.22 -7.59
CA TYR A 284 0.44 -15.68 -6.31
C TYR A 284 -0.58 -14.67 -5.78
N PHE A 285 -1.44 -15.11 -4.87
CA PHE A 285 -2.53 -14.33 -4.28
C PHE A 285 -2.64 -14.62 -2.78
N GLU A 286 -3.49 -13.87 -2.07
CA GLU A 286 -3.89 -14.19 -0.69
C GLU A 286 -4.32 -15.67 -0.59
N ASN A 287 -3.90 -16.37 0.46
CA ASN A 287 -4.09 -17.81 0.57
C ASN A 287 -5.57 -18.22 0.75
N ASN A 288 -6.43 -17.31 1.20
CA ASN A 288 -7.87 -17.54 1.37
C ASN A 288 -8.68 -16.96 0.20
N LEU A 289 -8.04 -16.30 -0.77
CA LEU A 289 -8.73 -15.88 -1.98
C LEU A 289 -9.07 -17.10 -2.83
N ILE A 290 -10.37 -17.33 -3.05
CA ILE A 290 -10.82 -18.48 -3.82
C ILE A 290 -10.50 -18.27 -5.30
N LEU A 291 -9.71 -19.20 -5.85
CA LEU A 291 -9.36 -19.23 -7.26
C LEU A 291 -10.22 -20.28 -7.99
N HIS A 292 -11.15 -19.84 -8.84
CA HIS A 292 -12.08 -20.72 -9.52
C HIS A 292 -11.78 -20.85 -11.02
N ARG A 293 -11.50 -22.08 -11.49
CA ARG A 293 -11.19 -22.35 -12.90
C ARG A 293 -12.43 -22.76 -13.70
N THR A 294 -12.58 -22.24 -14.91
CA THR A 294 -13.61 -22.66 -15.87
C THR A 294 -13.11 -22.59 -17.32
N LYS A 295 -13.93 -22.99 -18.29
CA LYS A 295 -13.69 -22.78 -19.72
C LYS A 295 -14.04 -21.33 -20.08
N TYR A 296 -13.25 -20.71 -20.95
CA TYR A 296 -13.43 -19.32 -21.38
C TYR A 296 -14.84 -19.05 -21.93
N GLN A 297 -15.36 -19.95 -22.79
CA GLN A 297 -16.72 -19.86 -23.35
C GLN A 297 -17.85 -19.78 -22.29
N ASN A 298 -17.62 -20.27 -21.08
CA ASN A 298 -18.61 -20.29 -20.00
C ASN A 298 -18.39 -19.15 -19.00
N ALA A 299 -17.27 -18.42 -19.09
CA ALA A 299 -16.81 -17.53 -18.03
C ALA A 299 -17.79 -16.38 -17.76
N ASP A 300 -18.33 -15.75 -18.80
CA ASP A 300 -19.27 -14.62 -18.63
C ASP A 300 -20.56 -15.06 -17.91
N GLN A 301 -21.15 -16.18 -18.36
CA GLN A 301 -22.34 -16.75 -17.73
C GLN A 301 -22.05 -17.23 -16.30
N PHE A 302 -20.86 -17.80 -16.06
CA PHE A 302 -20.44 -18.25 -14.75
C PHE A 302 -20.34 -17.06 -13.78
N TYR A 303 -19.72 -15.96 -14.21
CA TYR A 303 -19.59 -14.75 -13.41
C TYR A 303 -20.96 -14.19 -13.01
N GLN A 304 -21.86 -14.03 -13.97
CA GLN A 304 -23.20 -13.49 -13.73
C GLN A 304 -24.02 -14.33 -12.74
N ARG A 305 -23.84 -15.65 -12.73
CA ARG A 305 -24.60 -16.56 -11.86
C ARG A 305 -24.04 -16.69 -10.45
N HIS A 306 -22.74 -16.47 -10.28
CA HIS A 306 -22.01 -16.88 -9.07
C HIS A 306 -21.31 -15.73 -8.36
N LEU A 307 -21.35 -14.51 -8.89
CA LEU A 307 -20.89 -13.31 -8.19
C LEU A 307 -21.63 -13.15 -6.86
N GLY A 308 -20.90 -12.93 -5.77
CA GLY A 308 -21.46 -12.80 -4.43
C GLY A 308 -21.74 -14.13 -3.71
N ASP A 309 -21.70 -15.27 -4.40
CA ASP A 309 -21.89 -16.61 -3.82
C ASP A 309 -20.59 -17.43 -3.86
N LEU A 310 -20.31 -18.10 -5.00
CA LEU A 310 -19.07 -18.86 -5.17
C LEU A 310 -17.87 -17.96 -5.52
N LEU A 311 -18.13 -16.79 -6.11
CA LEU A 311 -17.13 -15.80 -6.46
C LEU A 311 -17.14 -14.65 -5.44
N VAL A 312 -16.45 -14.89 -4.33
CA VAL A 312 -16.28 -13.94 -3.21
C VAL A 312 -14.79 -13.62 -3.06
N PRO A 313 -14.40 -12.35 -2.82
CA PRO A 313 -15.23 -11.14 -2.69
C PRO A 313 -15.84 -10.66 -4.02
N PRO A 314 -16.93 -9.87 -4.04
CA PRO A 314 -17.63 -9.30 -2.88
C PRO A 314 -18.42 -10.36 -2.10
N HIS A 315 -18.69 -10.09 -0.82
CA HIS A 315 -19.69 -10.83 -0.06
C HIS A 315 -21.11 -10.64 -0.62
N PRO A 316 -22.04 -11.57 -0.36
CA PRO A 316 -23.43 -11.45 -0.82
C PRO A 316 -24.07 -10.14 -0.36
N GLY A 317 -24.73 -9.43 -1.29
CA GLY A 317 -25.37 -8.13 -1.03
C GLY A 317 -24.50 -6.90 -1.28
N ASN A 318 -23.22 -7.07 -1.60
CA ASN A 318 -22.29 -5.99 -1.94
C ASN A 318 -21.90 -5.96 -3.43
N GLU A 319 -22.56 -6.76 -4.28
CA GLU A 319 -22.20 -6.94 -5.69
C GLU A 319 -22.28 -5.61 -6.47
N ASP A 320 -23.32 -4.83 -6.22
CA ASP A 320 -23.55 -3.53 -6.87
C ASP A 320 -22.55 -2.44 -6.44
N GLN A 321 -21.78 -2.67 -5.38
CA GLN A 321 -20.79 -1.72 -4.87
C GLN A 321 -19.43 -1.90 -5.53
N ILE A 322 -19.21 -3.01 -6.24
CA ILE A 322 -17.97 -3.25 -6.98
C ILE A 322 -18.12 -2.75 -8.42
N PRO A 323 -17.23 -1.86 -8.90
CA PRO A 323 -17.22 -1.43 -10.29
C PRO A 323 -17.12 -2.62 -11.26
N PRO A 324 -17.72 -2.51 -12.45
CA PRO A 324 -17.65 -3.58 -13.45
C PRO A 324 -16.21 -3.90 -13.83
N LEU A 325 -15.96 -5.17 -14.13
CA LEU A 325 -14.65 -5.62 -14.58
C LEU A 325 -14.35 -5.10 -16.00
N VAL A 326 -13.14 -4.56 -16.19
CA VAL A 326 -12.62 -4.07 -17.47
C VAL A 326 -11.51 -5.02 -17.95
N ARG A 327 -11.53 -5.33 -19.25
CA ARG A 327 -10.56 -6.24 -19.89
C ARG A 327 -9.28 -5.52 -20.28
N TYR A 328 -8.15 -6.16 -20.00
CA TYR A 328 -6.81 -5.77 -20.45
C TYR A 328 -6.14 -6.98 -21.11
N GLU A 329 -5.79 -6.86 -22.39
CA GLU A 329 -5.20 -7.97 -23.16
C GLU A 329 -3.72 -7.75 -23.43
N PHE A 330 -2.94 -8.82 -23.28
CA PHE A 330 -1.49 -8.79 -23.42
C PHE A 330 -0.99 -9.98 -24.22
N LYS A 331 0.04 -9.73 -25.04
CA LYS A 331 0.86 -10.76 -25.68
C LYS A 331 2.23 -10.78 -25.04
N THR A 332 2.65 -11.92 -24.49
CA THR A 332 3.93 -12.06 -23.81
C THR A 332 5.05 -12.35 -24.81
N ARG A 333 6.22 -11.74 -24.60
CA ARG A 333 7.45 -12.01 -25.38
C ARG A 333 8.48 -12.82 -24.60
N GLN A 334 8.35 -12.83 -23.28
CA GLN A 334 9.22 -13.51 -22.34
C GLN A 334 8.38 -14.03 -21.16
N LYS A 335 9.00 -14.74 -20.23
CA LYS A 335 8.35 -15.09 -18.96
C LYS A 335 7.99 -13.80 -18.21
N SER A 336 6.70 -13.64 -17.92
CA SER A 336 6.13 -12.40 -17.41
C SER A 336 5.15 -12.66 -16.29
N ASP A 337 4.98 -11.68 -15.42
CA ASP A 337 3.90 -11.65 -14.45
C ASP A 337 2.78 -10.75 -15.01
N LEU A 338 1.57 -11.30 -15.11
CA LEU A 338 0.36 -10.50 -15.28
C LEU A 338 -0.12 -10.09 -13.89
N VAL A 339 0.02 -8.81 -13.58
CA VAL A 339 -0.22 -8.23 -12.25
C VAL A 339 -1.60 -7.60 -12.21
N PHE A 340 -2.32 -7.88 -11.13
CA PHE A 340 -3.55 -7.22 -10.73
C PHE A 340 -3.19 -6.34 -9.53
N GLU A 341 -3.13 -5.02 -9.74
CA GLU A 341 -2.65 -4.06 -8.73
C GLU A 341 -3.40 -4.22 -7.39
N GLY A 342 -2.66 -4.37 -6.30
CA GLY A 342 -3.20 -4.56 -4.96
C GLY A 342 -3.81 -5.95 -4.67
N LEU A 343 -3.77 -6.90 -5.61
CA LEU A 343 -4.34 -8.25 -5.43
C LEU A 343 -3.28 -9.36 -5.52
N GLY A 344 -2.43 -9.32 -6.54
CA GLY A 344 -1.42 -10.35 -6.79
C GLY A 344 -1.11 -10.51 -8.27
N TRP A 345 -0.49 -11.63 -8.65
CA TRP A 345 -0.12 -11.87 -10.05
C TRP A 345 -0.18 -13.33 -10.47
N ILE A 346 -0.21 -13.54 -11.78
CA ILE A 346 -0.05 -14.85 -12.41
C ILE A 346 1.18 -14.81 -13.30
N THR A 347 2.14 -15.68 -13.02
CA THR A 347 3.32 -15.88 -13.84
C THR A 347 2.99 -16.76 -15.04
N VAL A 348 3.24 -16.22 -16.23
CA VAL A 348 2.93 -16.82 -17.53
C VAL A 348 4.19 -16.95 -18.40
N PRO A 349 4.26 -17.95 -19.30
CA PRO A 349 5.42 -18.14 -20.15
C PRO A 349 5.49 -17.12 -21.30
N ALA A 350 6.55 -17.18 -22.08
CA ALA A 350 6.70 -16.40 -23.31
C ALA A 350 5.74 -16.86 -24.42
N ASN A 351 5.45 -15.97 -25.36
CA ASN A 351 4.70 -16.25 -26.60
C ASN A 351 3.27 -16.75 -26.39
N VAL A 352 2.59 -16.27 -25.35
CA VAL A 352 1.17 -16.53 -25.10
C VAL A 352 0.36 -15.24 -25.17
N THR A 353 -0.95 -15.38 -25.38
CA THR A 353 -1.92 -14.28 -25.29
C THR A 353 -2.80 -14.51 -24.08
N VAL A 354 -2.88 -13.51 -23.21
CA VAL A 354 -3.65 -13.57 -21.96
C VAL A 354 -4.46 -12.28 -21.81
N ALA A 355 -5.56 -12.35 -21.10
CA ALA A 355 -6.27 -11.17 -20.64
C ALA A 355 -6.45 -11.20 -19.13
N GLY A 356 -6.28 -10.06 -18.48
CA GLY A 356 -6.70 -9.85 -17.10
C GLY A 356 -7.91 -8.93 -17.08
N TRP A 357 -8.83 -9.18 -16.17
CA TRP A 357 -9.94 -8.29 -15.88
C TRP A 357 -9.90 -7.88 -14.43
N ALA A 358 -10.06 -6.60 -14.18
CA ALA A 358 -10.11 -6.01 -12.84
C ALA A 358 -11.21 -4.92 -12.80
N PRO A 359 -11.72 -4.55 -11.61
CA PRO A 359 -12.73 -3.52 -11.48
C PRO A 359 -12.26 -2.22 -12.14
N LYS A 360 -13.19 -1.49 -12.76
CA LYS A 360 -12.87 -0.18 -13.36
C LYS A 360 -12.15 0.71 -12.36
N GLY A 361 -10.98 1.21 -12.75
CA GLY A 361 -10.09 1.99 -11.88
C GLY A 361 -8.88 1.19 -11.41
N VAL A 362 -8.98 -0.13 -11.31
CA VAL A 362 -7.84 -1.00 -10.98
C VAL A 362 -7.04 -1.32 -12.24
N ALA A 363 -5.73 -1.15 -12.18
CA ALA A 363 -4.85 -1.46 -13.30
C ALA A 363 -4.51 -2.96 -13.35
N VAL A 364 -4.39 -3.47 -14.57
CA VAL A 364 -3.77 -4.76 -14.87
C VAL A 364 -2.60 -4.48 -15.79
N LEU A 365 -1.43 -5.01 -15.45
CA LEU A 365 -0.22 -4.77 -16.24
C LEU A 365 0.61 -6.02 -16.43
N LEU A 366 1.53 -5.94 -17.39
CA LEU A 366 2.50 -6.99 -17.66
C LEU A 366 3.88 -6.50 -17.26
N ARG A 367 4.58 -7.26 -16.41
CA ARG A 367 5.98 -7.00 -16.03
C ARG A 367 6.87 -8.21 -16.27
N LYS A 368 8.19 -8.01 -16.19
CA LYS A 368 9.15 -9.12 -16.18
C LYS A 368 8.94 -9.94 -14.92
N ALA A 369 8.89 -11.28 -15.07
CA ALA A 369 8.62 -12.15 -13.94
C ALA A 369 9.60 -11.92 -12.78
N MET A 370 9.06 -11.71 -11.58
CA MET A 370 9.82 -11.56 -10.34
C MET A 370 10.43 -12.90 -9.90
N ILE A 371 9.78 -14.01 -10.25
CA ILE A 371 10.09 -15.38 -9.81
C ILE A 371 10.55 -16.28 -10.95
#